data_AF-A0A2V2X474-F1
#
_entry.id   AF-A0A2V2X474-F1
#
_cell.length_a   1.000
_cell.length_b   1.000
_cell.length_c   1.000
_cell.angle_alpha   90.00
_cell.angle_beta   90.00
_cell.angle_gamma   90.00
#
_symmetry.space_group_name_H-M   'P 1'
#
loop_
_entity.id
_entity.type
_entity.pdbx_description
1 polymer ?
#
loop_
_entity_poly.entity_id
_entity_poly.type
_entity_poly.pdbx_seq_one_letter_code
_entity_poly.pdbx_strand_id
1 'polypeptide(L)'
;MCQTLLFQVLLLCCVSGSVAVAEHHCISDEIENKVGPRTTAVVLELPTRGGGMLRAMTASDPDWAPIRFKVFTEDLNNPLKYCTAEGQIRPDFIGGTVECKKKDILTEEKKSIVLKSLLPRALKMHTDRLLVKPLTGYLIVPRYSSGTCAEFTIPRSHHTEGVSGADMLLYLSAGPTRGSTLAWANFCSELPDGRPVIGVVNYGPSSVTDSEYSVRIVVHEIAHALGFVMGIMEKLNIIKEFEGVRGKAKVLQVSSPKTVEKTREHYNCMSATGMELEDEGGERTASSHWKRRNAKDELMAGIPGIGYYTALTMAAFEDTGFYMANWGKEEPMSWGNNSGCALLTEKCVVNGVTQYPEMFCTVKSSLLSCTSDRLALGRCTIYLYDAPLPPQFQYFSDPKLGGALNTLMDFCPYIRPNIKTRCSNGNATVMRGSRVGSKSKCLKGDGLADSTGFTGDVCAEVSCEKGEVSVRYLGDDTWHKCPEGSSITPTAFFTEGRILCPKYDDVCTVIDACRGGGGVSSLLSAFPSIPLILLVLIFVSMCQ
;
A
#
# COMPACT_ATOMS: atom_id res chain seq x y z
N MET A 1 -40.77 -3.16 41.72
CA MET A 1 -41.68 -2.39 40.83
C MET A 1 -41.05 -1.02 40.63
N CYS A 2 -39.97 -0.89 39.87
CA CYS A 2 -39.88 -0.85 38.40
C CYS A 2 -40.51 0.41 37.79
N GLN A 3 -39.97 1.58 38.16
CA GLN A 3 -40.07 2.83 37.41
C GLN A 3 -38.90 3.72 37.83
N THR A 4 -37.81 3.72 37.04
CA THR A 4 -36.77 4.75 36.89
C THR A 4 -35.48 4.11 36.38
N LEU A 5 -35.42 3.76 35.09
CA LEU A 5 -34.17 3.39 34.39
C LEU A 5 -34.46 3.20 32.89
N LEU A 6 -34.65 4.30 32.15
CA LEU A 6 -34.70 4.27 30.68
C LEU A 6 -34.68 5.69 30.07
N PHE A 7 -33.76 6.56 30.49
CA PHE A 7 -33.61 7.87 29.82
C PHE A 7 -32.19 8.48 29.87
N GLN A 8 -31.13 7.65 29.90
CA GLN A 8 -29.73 8.17 29.89
C GLN A 8 -28.73 7.40 29.00
N VAL A 9 -29.15 6.60 28.01
CA VAL A 9 -28.21 5.85 27.13
C VAL A 9 -28.36 6.20 25.64
N LEU A 10 -28.76 7.43 25.30
CA LEU A 10 -28.96 7.82 23.89
C LEU A 10 -28.29 9.14 23.48
N LEU A 11 -27.18 9.51 24.14
CA LEU A 11 -26.46 10.76 23.85
C LEU A 11 -24.92 10.62 23.86
N LEU A 12 -24.40 9.52 23.32
CA LEU A 12 -22.94 9.30 23.18
C LEU A 12 -22.47 8.77 21.82
N CYS A 13 -23.30 8.86 20.78
CA CYS A 13 -22.92 8.47 19.41
C CYS A 13 -23.15 9.60 18.41
N CYS A 14 -22.48 10.74 18.56
CA CYS A 14 -22.43 11.78 17.51
C CYS A 14 -21.28 12.77 17.74
N VAL A 15 -20.03 12.29 17.80
CA VAL A 15 -18.87 13.13 17.48
C VAL A 15 -17.84 12.30 16.71
N SER A 16 -18.25 11.68 15.60
CA SER A 16 -17.31 11.32 14.55
C SER A 16 -16.99 12.60 13.77
N GLY A 17 -16.07 13.39 14.31
CA GLY A 17 -15.51 14.53 13.60
C GLY A 17 -14.96 14.05 12.26
N SER A 18 -15.45 14.62 11.17
CA SER A 18 -14.95 14.36 9.82
C SER A 18 -13.50 14.85 9.74
N VAL A 19 -12.54 14.01 10.12
CA VAL A 19 -11.13 14.26 9.86
C VAL A 19 -10.94 14.05 8.37
N ALA A 20 -10.75 15.15 7.65
CA ALA A 20 -10.25 15.13 6.29
C ALA A 20 -8.86 14.47 6.30
N VAL A 21 -8.77 13.19 5.97
CA VAL A 21 -7.50 12.48 5.80
C VAL A 21 -6.83 13.06 4.54
N ALA A 22 -5.78 13.85 4.73
CA ALA A 22 -4.94 14.36 3.65
C ALA A 22 -4.25 13.18 2.93
N GLU A 23 -4.00 13.30 1.62
CA GLU A 23 -3.24 12.29 0.87
C GLU A 23 -1.82 12.20 1.44
N HIS A 24 -1.42 11.01 1.88
CA HIS A 24 -0.06 10.79 2.37
C HIS A 24 0.96 11.04 1.25
N HIS A 25 1.97 11.87 1.51
CA HIS A 25 3.20 11.86 0.73
C HIS A 25 4.30 11.25 1.60
N CYS A 26 4.83 10.11 1.15
CA CYS A 26 5.96 9.46 1.79
C CYS A 26 7.17 10.38 1.69
N ILE A 27 7.96 10.44 2.77
CA ILE A 27 9.20 11.23 2.85
C ILE A 27 10.41 10.37 3.26
N SER A 28 10.28 9.05 3.22
CA SER A 28 11.32 8.14 3.68
C SER A 28 12.64 8.31 2.92
N ASP A 29 12.59 8.74 1.66
CA ASP A 29 13.74 9.16 0.85
C ASP A 29 14.43 10.43 1.39
N GLU A 30 13.65 11.44 1.81
CA GLU A 30 14.22 12.64 2.44
C GLU A 30 14.94 12.28 3.74
N ILE A 31 14.40 11.29 4.45
CA ILE A 31 14.93 10.82 5.72
C ILE A 31 16.18 9.97 5.53
N GLU A 32 16.29 9.20 4.45
CA GLU A 32 17.48 8.41 4.12
C GLU A 32 18.76 9.25 4.21
N ASN A 33 18.73 10.45 3.63
CA ASN A 33 19.84 11.41 3.67
C ASN A 33 20.15 11.96 5.07
N LYS A 34 19.23 11.81 6.03
CA LYS A 34 19.33 12.28 7.42
C LYS A 34 19.53 11.16 8.43
N VAL A 35 19.50 9.89 8.03
CA VAL A 35 19.69 8.77 8.97
C VAL A 35 21.09 8.80 9.58
N GLY A 36 22.07 9.32 8.85
CA GLY A 36 23.48 9.30 9.24
C GLY A 36 24.17 8.00 8.83
N PRO A 37 25.42 7.76 9.25
CA PRO A 37 26.16 6.57 8.87
C PRO A 37 25.45 5.29 9.32
N ARG A 38 25.23 4.37 8.37
CA ARG A 38 24.70 3.03 8.66
C ARG A 38 25.71 2.28 9.52
N THR A 39 25.20 1.58 10.54
CA THR A 39 26.02 0.79 11.44
C THR A 39 25.72 -0.69 11.24
N THR A 40 26.74 -1.52 11.39
CA THR A 40 26.59 -2.97 11.37
C THR A 40 26.09 -3.44 12.73
N ALA A 41 24.94 -4.11 12.76
CA ALA A 41 24.42 -4.76 13.95
C ALA A 41 25.23 -6.02 14.27
N VAL A 42 25.42 -6.29 15.55
CA VAL A 42 26.13 -7.50 16.02
C VAL A 42 25.11 -8.49 16.54
N VAL A 43 25.20 -9.74 16.08
CA VAL A 43 24.42 -10.86 16.61
C VAL A 43 25.32 -11.67 17.54
N LEU A 44 25.03 -11.66 18.84
CA LEU A 44 25.73 -12.50 19.82
C LEU A 44 25.06 -13.86 19.93
N GLU A 45 25.82 -14.94 19.74
CA GLU A 45 25.29 -16.30 19.85
C GLU A 45 24.77 -16.61 21.25
N LEU A 46 23.68 -17.38 21.34
CA LEU A 46 23.15 -17.87 22.61
C LEU A 46 24.16 -18.83 23.26
N PRO A 47 24.47 -18.68 24.58
CA PRO A 47 25.32 -19.63 25.27
C PRO A 47 24.72 -21.04 25.20
N THR A 48 25.44 -21.97 24.57
CA THR A 48 25.09 -23.39 24.60
C THR A 48 25.34 -23.93 26.00
N ARG A 49 24.27 -24.15 26.79
CA ARG A 49 24.41 -24.87 28.06
C ARG A 49 24.91 -26.29 27.77
N GLY A 50 26.04 -26.64 28.38
CA GLY A 50 26.86 -27.81 28.07
C GLY A 50 26.10 -29.13 27.99
N GLY A 51 26.32 -29.82 26.88
CA GLY A 51 26.09 -31.24 26.67
C GLY A 51 26.99 -31.67 25.53
N GLY A 52 28.07 -32.39 25.86
CA GLY A 52 29.16 -32.71 24.94
C GLY A 52 28.73 -33.57 23.75
N MET A 53 29.46 -33.37 22.65
CA MET A 53 29.86 -34.42 21.71
C MET A 53 28.74 -35.30 21.13
N LEU A 54 27.68 -34.72 20.57
CA LEU A 54 26.85 -35.36 19.54
C LEU A 54 26.01 -34.35 18.73
N ARG A 55 26.66 -33.41 18.04
CA ARG A 55 26.03 -32.63 16.95
C ARG A 55 27.04 -32.31 15.84
N ALA A 56 27.80 -33.33 15.44
CA ALA A 56 28.21 -33.41 14.04
C ALA A 56 27.14 -34.27 13.35
N MET A 57 26.54 -33.75 12.28
CA MET A 57 25.41 -34.32 11.53
C MET A 57 24.00 -33.96 12.04
N THR A 58 23.62 -32.70 11.88
CA THR A 58 22.42 -32.24 11.14
C THR A 58 22.36 -30.72 11.26
N ALA A 59 23.29 -30.00 10.63
CA ALA A 59 23.08 -28.59 10.33
C ALA A 59 22.28 -28.55 9.02
N SER A 60 20.98 -28.86 9.11
CA SER A 60 20.05 -28.39 8.09
C SER A 60 20.14 -26.86 8.11
N ASP A 61 20.45 -26.25 6.98
CA ASP A 61 20.33 -24.80 6.74
C ASP A 61 19.01 -24.34 7.42
N PRO A 62 19.01 -23.32 8.29
CA PRO A 62 17.78 -22.94 8.99
C PRO A 62 16.69 -22.66 7.96
N ASP A 63 15.64 -23.46 7.98
CA ASP A 63 14.50 -23.34 7.09
C ASP A 63 13.96 -21.90 7.15
N TRP A 64 13.60 -21.36 5.99
CA TRP A 64 12.93 -20.07 5.88
C TRP A 64 11.66 -20.07 6.74
N ALA A 65 11.49 -19.07 7.61
CA ALA A 65 10.34 -18.96 8.49
C ALA A 65 9.73 -17.55 8.44
N PRO A 66 8.46 -17.36 8.84
CA PRO A 66 7.84 -16.04 8.87
C PRO A 66 8.65 -15.04 9.70
N ILE A 67 8.85 -13.83 9.17
CA ILE A 67 9.62 -12.78 9.83
C ILE A 67 9.01 -12.39 11.19
N ARG A 68 9.86 -12.32 12.22
CA ARG A 68 9.49 -11.95 13.59
C ARG A 68 9.88 -10.52 13.89
N PHE A 69 8.91 -9.71 14.27
CA PHE A 69 9.14 -8.33 14.68
C PHE A 69 9.10 -8.18 16.19
N LYS A 70 9.95 -7.29 16.73
CA LYS A 70 9.76 -6.71 18.06
C LYS A 70 9.68 -5.20 17.95
N VAL A 71 8.62 -4.63 18.50
CA VAL A 71 8.39 -3.19 18.46
C VAL A 71 8.52 -2.61 19.86
N PHE A 72 9.27 -1.53 19.99
CA PHE A 72 9.52 -0.82 21.23
C PHE A 72 8.92 0.59 21.15
N THR A 73 8.26 1.00 22.22
CA THR A 73 7.37 2.17 22.20
C THR A 73 7.70 3.18 23.29
N GLU A 74 8.98 3.27 23.68
CA GLU A 74 9.38 4.13 24.81
C GLU A 74 9.07 5.60 24.55
N ASP A 75 9.18 6.04 23.29
CA ASP A 75 8.84 7.40 22.90
C ASP A 75 7.34 7.70 23.01
N LEU A 76 6.45 6.69 22.99
CA LEU A 76 5.00 6.86 23.24
C LEU A 76 4.68 7.00 24.74
N ASN A 77 5.65 6.73 25.62
CA ASN A 77 5.51 6.82 27.07
C ASN A 77 6.24 8.04 27.65
N ASN A 78 7.05 8.74 26.85
CA ASN A 78 7.79 9.91 27.27
C ASN A 78 7.07 11.22 26.86
N PRO A 79 6.50 11.99 27.80
CA PRO A 79 5.72 13.21 27.49
C PRO A 79 6.58 14.34 26.87
N LEU A 80 7.91 14.21 26.84
CA LEU A 80 8.82 15.12 26.14
C LEU A 80 9.00 14.76 24.65
N LYS A 81 8.54 13.58 24.24
CA LYS A 81 8.72 13.02 22.90
C LYS A 81 7.47 13.10 22.02
N TYR A 82 6.29 13.28 22.61
CA TYR A 82 5.04 13.47 21.89
C TYR A 82 4.23 14.66 22.45
N CYS A 83 3.25 15.13 21.67
CA CYS A 83 2.40 16.25 22.05
C CYS A 83 1.34 15.82 23.08
N THR A 84 1.35 16.46 24.26
CA THR A 84 0.33 16.27 25.31
C THR A 84 -0.64 17.46 25.40
N ALA A 85 -0.21 18.64 24.94
CA ALA A 85 -1.01 19.85 24.87
C ALA A 85 -0.63 20.69 23.64
N GLU A 86 -1.57 21.55 23.21
CA GLU A 86 -1.35 22.53 22.15
C GLU A 86 -0.31 23.60 22.58
N GLY A 87 0.49 24.09 21.63
CA GLY A 87 1.56 25.06 21.85
C GLY A 87 2.87 24.47 22.39
N GLN A 88 2.91 23.17 22.74
CA GLN A 88 4.15 22.50 23.12
C GLN A 88 5.09 22.37 21.91
N ILE A 89 6.40 22.45 22.14
CA ILE A 89 7.40 22.10 21.13
C ILE A 89 7.85 20.66 21.34
N ARG A 90 7.75 19.83 20.30
CA ARG A 90 8.12 18.40 20.35
C ARG A 90 8.96 18.00 19.13
N PRO A 91 9.81 16.97 19.25
CA PRO A 91 10.63 16.52 18.13
C PRO A 91 9.75 16.00 16.98
N ASP A 92 10.15 16.29 15.75
CA ASP A 92 9.59 15.66 14.54
C ASP A 92 10.31 14.35 14.18
N PHE A 93 11.29 13.96 15.01
CA PHE A 93 12.14 12.78 14.88
C PHE A 93 13.03 12.76 13.63
N ILE A 94 13.16 13.88 12.91
CA ILE A 94 14.05 14.02 11.74
C ILE A 94 15.14 15.09 11.98
N GLY A 95 15.50 15.31 13.25
CA GLY A 95 16.47 16.33 13.71
C GLY A 95 15.87 17.72 13.95
N GLY A 96 14.55 17.89 13.83
CA GLY A 96 13.85 19.14 14.04
C GLY A 96 12.83 19.09 15.17
N THR A 97 12.13 20.21 15.36
CA THR A 97 11.01 20.33 16.30
C THR A 97 9.81 20.99 15.63
N VAL A 98 8.62 20.70 16.14
CA VAL A 98 7.34 21.23 15.66
C VAL A 98 6.50 21.68 16.84
N GLU A 99 5.82 22.80 16.67
CA GLU A 99 4.80 23.27 17.60
C GLU A 99 3.51 22.44 17.44
N CYS A 100 3.11 21.79 18.52
CA CYS A 100 1.96 20.92 18.60
C CYS A 100 0.67 21.70 18.41
N LYS A 101 -0.17 21.27 17.48
CA LYS A 101 -1.56 21.72 17.35
C LYS A 101 -2.49 20.72 18.04
N LYS A 102 -3.75 21.10 18.26
CA LYS A 102 -4.78 20.19 18.82
C LYS A 102 -4.84 18.83 18.14
N LYS A 103 -4.68 18.78 16.80
CA LYS A 103 -4.68 17.53 16.04
C LYS A 103 -3.46 16.64 16.33
N ASP A 104 -2.34 17.22 16.73
CA ASP A 104 -1.08 16.53 16.97
C ASP A 104 -1.00 15.89 18.36
N ILE A 105 -1.97 16.18 19.24
CA ILE A 105 -2.03 15.57 20.57
C ILE A 105 -2.25 14.07 20.44
N LEU A 106 -1.37 13.29 21.08
CA LEU A 106 -1.49 11.84 21.19
C LEU A 106 -2.36 11.51 22.40
N THR A 107 -3.64 11.26 22.15
CA THR A 107 -4.59 10.81 23.16
C THR A 107 -4.43 9.31 23.44
N GLU A 108 -4.95 8.83 24.57
CA GLU A 108 -4.98 7.39 24.88
C GLU A 108 -5.74 6.58 23.82
N GLU A 109 -6.80 7.16 23.23
CA GLU A 109 -7.53 6.54 22.13
C GLU A 109 -6.63 6.37 20.89
N LYS A 110 -5.93 7.43 20.46
CA LYS A 110 -5.00 7.34 19.32
C LYS A 110 -3.87 6.36 19.59
N LYS A 111 -3.30 6.40 20.80
CA LYS A 111 -2.27 5.44 21.23
C LYS A 111 -2.78 4.01 21.19
N SER A 112 -4.02 3.77 21.64
CA SER A 112 -4.67 2.46 21.56
C SER A 112 -4.89 2.03 20.11
N ILE A 113 -5.34 2.93 19.21
CA ILE A 113 -5.51 2.63 17.78
C ILE A 113 -4.18 2.20 17.16
N VAL A 114 -3.10 2.95 17.39
CA VAL A 114 -1.76 2.63 16.86
C VAL A 114 -1.30 1.26 17.35
N LEU A 115 -1.34 1.02 18.67
CA LEU A 115 -0.74 -0.17 19.29
C LEU A 115 -1.60 -1.44 19.15
N LYS A 116 -2.93 -1.31 19.17
CA LYS A 116 -3.84 -2.47 19.21
C LYS A 116 -4.50 -2.76 17.86
N SER A 117 -4.56 -1.80 16.94
CA SER A 117 -5.13 -2.00 15.60
C SER A 117 -4.07 -1.88 14.51
N LEU A 118 -3.49 -0.69 14.31
CA LEU A 118 -2.70 -0.42 13.11
C LEU A 118 -1.43 -1.28 13.03
N LEU A 119 -0.63 -1.28 14.09
CA LEU A 119 0.65 -1.96 14.12
C LEU A 119 0.52 -3.49 14.01
N PRO A 120 -0.29 -4.19 14.83
CA PRO A 120 -0.42 -5.64 14.71
C PRO A 120 -0.87 -6.09 13.31
N ARG A 121 -1.79 -5.33 12.70
CA ARG A 121 -2.29 -5.61 11.36
C ARG A 121 -1.21 -5.40 10.29
N ALA A 122 -0.46 -4.31 10.38
CA ALA A 122 0.63 -4.03 9.44
C ALA A 122 1.75 -5.07 9.52
N LEU A 123 2.19 -5.42 10.74
CA LEU A 123 3.20 -6.46 10.97
C LEU A 123 2.74 -7.80 10.40
N LYS A 124 1.46 -8.16 10.62
CA LYS A 124 0.89 -9.39 10.07
C LYS A 124 0.96 -9.40 8.54
N MET A 125 0.73 -8.27 7.85
CA MET A 125 0.81 -8.23 6.38
C MET A 125 2.20 -8.57 5.85
N HIS A 126 3.26 -8.12 6.53
CA HIS A 126 4.64 -8.51 6.21
C HIS A 126 4.93 -9.96 6.61
N THR A 127 4.59 -10.37 7.84
CA THR A 127 4.83 -11.74 8.32
C THR A 127 4.13 -12.80 7.46
N ASP A 128 2.92 -12.51 6.94
CA ASP A 128 2.21 -13.43 6.06
C ASP A 128 2.91 -13.60 4.70
N ARG A 129 3.68 -12.60 4.24
CA ARG A 129 4.22 -12.49 2.87
C ARG A 129 5.74 -12.67 2.77
N LEU A 130 6.46 -12.42 3.85
CA LEU A 130 7.92 -12.45 3.87
C LEU A 130 8.41 -13.51 4.85
N LEU A 131 9.17 -14.45 4.32
CA LEU A 131 9.94 -15.42 5.08
C LEU A 131 11.38 -14.91 5.18
N VAL A 132 12.09 -15.33 6.22
CA VAL A 132 13.46 -14.94 6.52
C VAL A 132 14.23 -16.12 7.09
N LYS A 133 15.56 -16.14 6.90
CA LYS A 133 16.45 -17.00 7.70
C LYS A 133 16.50 -16.46 9.14
N PRO A 134 15.92 -17.16 10.14
CA PRO A 134 15.71 -16.56 11.46
C PRO A 134 17.01 -16.32 12.20
N LEU A 135 17.10 -15.20 12.90
CA LEU A 135 18.21 -14.93 13.82
C LEU A 135 18.06 -15.78 15.09
N THR A 136 19.15 -16.42 15.48
CA THR A 136 19.21 -17.30 16.66
C THR A 136 19.85 -16.62 17.87
N GLY A 137 20.59 -15.51 17.68
CA GLY A 137 21.29 -14.80 18.75
C GLY A 137 20.53 -13.59 19.33
N TYR A 138 21.27 -12.79 20.11
CA TYR A 138 20.85 -11.47 20.58
C TYR A 138 21.33 -10.40 19.61
N LEU A 139 20.40 -9.61 19.07
CA LEU A 139 20.70 -8.40 18.32
C LEU A 139 21.15 -7.29 19.29
N ILE A 140 22.43 -6.93 19.21
CA ILE A 140 22.99 -5.79 19.92
C ILE A 140 22.77 -4.54 19.08
N VAL A 141 22.05 -3.58 19.65
CA VAL A 141 21.70 -2.33 18.99
C VAL A 141 22.86 -1.36 19.14
N PRO A 142 23.44 -0.85 18.05
CA PRO A 142 24.51 0.15 18.12
C PRO A 142 24.03 1.43 18.82
N ARG A 143 24.98 2.19 19.36
CA ARG A 143 24.69 3.54 19.84
C ARG A 143 24.80 4.52 18.69
N TYR A 144 23.72 5.22 18.39
CA TYR A 144 23.70 6.26 17.36
C TYR A 144 24.08 7.60 17.99
N SER A 145 25.15 8.24 17.49
CA SER A 145 25.63 9.52 18.00
C SER A 145 25.01 10.73 17.31
N SER A 146 24.42 10.53 16.13
CA SER A 146 23.85 11.58 15.28
C SER A 146 22.84 10.97 14.30
N GLY A 147 22.11 11.85 13.60
CA GLY A 147 21.14 11.45 12.59
C GLY A 147 19.80 10.99 13.19
N THR A 148 18.88 10.64 12.31
CA THR A 148 17.48 10.29 12.62
C THR A 148 17.40 9.16 13.66
N CYS A 149 18.26 8.14 13.57
CA CYS A 149 18.25 7.01 14.49
C CYS A 149 18.61 7.39 15.93
N ALA A 150 19.37 8.47 16.13
CA ALA A 150 19.73 8.96 17.46
C ALA A 150 18.58 9.70 18.17
N GLU A 151 17.51 10.07 17.45
CA GLU A 151 16.34 10.74 18.03
C GLU A 151 15.44 9.78 18.84
N PHE A 152 15.58 8.47 18.65
CA PHE A 152 14.72 7.45 19.25
C PHE A 152 15.23 6.99 20.60
N THR A 153 14.31 6.75 21.52
CA THR A 153 14.63 6.23 22.85
C THR A 153 14.86 4.71 22.77
N ILE A 154 16.14 4.30 22.82
CA ILE A 154 16.54 2.90 22.83
C ILE A 154 16.90 2.47 24.27
N PRO A 155 16.25 1.43 24.83
CA PRO A 155 16.58 0.92 26.15
C PRO A 155 18.06 0.54 26.29
N ARG A 156 18.65 0.88 27.45
CA ARG A 156 20.07 0.60 27.73
C ARG A 156 20.42 -0.88 27.54
N SER A 157 19.53 -1.79 27.93
CA SER A 157 19.72 -3.24 27.79
C SER A 157 19.87 -3.67 26.32
N HIS A 158 19.25 -2.98 25.36
CA HIS A 158 19.40 -3.35 23.95
C HIS A 158 20.80 -3.07 23.40
N HIS A 159 21.51 -2.12 24.01
CA HIS A 159 22.91 -1.82 23.67
C HIS A 159 23.92 -2.74 24.36
N THR A 160 23.53 -3.41 25.45
CA THR A 160 24.47 -4.20 26.28
C THR A 160 24.16 -5.70 26.25
N GLU A 161 22.91 -6.07 26.50
CA GLU A 161 22.43 -7.46 26.54
C GLU A 161 21.89 -7.90 25.17
N GLY A 162 21.29 -6.96 24.44
CA GLY A 162 20.67 -7.20 23.14
C GLY A 162 19.27 -7.79 23.22
N VAL A 163 18.66 -7.97 22.06
CA VAL A 163 17.29 -8.47 21.92
C VAL A 163 17.30 -9.77 21.14
N SER A 164 16.82 -10.86 21.73
CA SER A 164 16.66 -12.15 21.05
C SER A 164 15.22 -12.40 20.59
N GLY A 165 15.03 -13.41 19.73
CA GLY A 165 13.71 -13.84 19.27
C GLY A 165 13.02 -12.86 18.32
N ALA A 166 13.79 -12.06 17.59
CA ALA A 166 13.30 -11.16 16.55
C ALA A 166 14.29 -11.12 15.38
N ASP A 167 13.76 -10.89 14.20
CA ASP A 167 14.50 -10.74 12.94
C ASP A 167 14.59 -9.28 12.50
N MET A 168 13.66 -8.46 12.99
CA MET A 168 13.61 -7.01 12.81
C MET A 168 13.14 -6.32 14.11
N LEU A 169 13.92 -5.36 14.58
CA LEU A 169 13.57 -4.48 15.69
C LEU A 169 13.05 -3.16 15.15
N LEU A 170 11.88 -2.71 15.63
CA LEU A 170 11.31 -1.41 15.26
C LEU A 170 11.17 -0.54 16.51
N TYR A 171 11.67 0.69 16.44
CA TYR A 171 11.46 1.71 17.47
C TYR A 171 10.38 2.68 16.99
N LEU A 172 9.25 2.67 17.68
CA LEU A 172 8.07 3.45 17.30
C LEU A 172 8.00 4.74 18.11
N SER A 173 7.81 5.85 17.40
CA SER A 173 7.48 7.16 17.96
C SER A 173 6.17 7.71 17.37
N ALA A 174 5.65 8.75 18.01
CA ALA A 174 4.40 9.42 17.61
C ALA A 174 4.54 10.95 17.75
N GLY A 175 5.63 11.48 17.19
CA GLY A 175 5.88 12.91 17.12
C GLY A 175 5.04 13.60 16.03
N PRO A 176 4.82 14.92 16.16
CA PRO A 176 4.14 15.71 15.14
C PRO A 176 4.85 15.64 13.77
N THR A 177 4.09 15.51 12.69
CA THR A 177 4.58 15.51 11.31
C THR A 177 4.23 16.82 10.59
N ARG A 178 4.98 17.14 9.53
CA ARG A 178 4.79 18.37 8.72
C ARG A 178 4.10 18.04 7.39
N GLY A 179 3.37 19.03 6.84
CA GLY A 179 2.76 18.92 5.51
C GLY A 179 1.75 17.79 5.40
N SER A 180 1.90 16.97 4.35
CA SER A 180 1.07 15.80 4.01
C SER A 180 1.68 14.46 4.48
N THR A 181 2.76 14.50 5.25
CA THR A 181 3.36 13.28 5.82
C THR A 181 2.51 12.77 6.98
N LEU A 182 2.00 11.55 6.88
CA LEU A 182 1.17 10.93 7.92
C LEU A 182 2.02 10.01 8.81
N ALA A 183 2.96 9.29 8.21
CA ALA A 183 3.98 8.50 8.88
C ALA A 183 5.27 8.53 8.06
N TRP A 184 6.34 8.01 8.63
CA TRP A 184 7.57 7.70 7.92
C TRP A 184 8.34 6.60 8.65
N ALA A 185 9.19 5.87 7.94
CA ALA A 185 10.11 4.93 8.56
C ALA A 185 11.39 4.75 7.76
N ASN A 186 12.41 4.27 8.44
CA ASN A 186 13.66 3.90 7.81
C ASN A 186 14.36 2.81 8.65
N PHE A 187 15.31 2.09 8.06
CA PHE A 187 16.20 1.24 8.84
C PHE A 187 17.25 2.12 9.57
N CYS A 188 18.08 1.52 10.41
CA CYS A 188 19.16 2.17 11.17
C CYS A 188 20.43 1.33 11.17
N SER A 189 20.27 0.01 11.20
CA SER A 189 21.39 -0.92 11.15
C SER A 189 21.06 -2.15 10.31
N GLU A 190 22.11 -2.68 9.70
CA GLU A 190 22.09 -3.86 8.86
C GLU A 190 23.03 -4.93 9.41
N LEU A 191 22.82 -6.18 9.02
CA LEU A 191 23.77 -7.27 9.22
C LEU A 191 24.96 -7.14 8.25
N PRO A 192 26.05 -7.91 8.44
CA PRO A 192 27.18 -7.92 7.51
C PRO A 192 26.82 -8.27 6.06
N ASP A 193 25.76 -9.06 5.85
CA ASP A 193 25.22 -9.38 4.53
C ASP A 193 24.40 -8.24 3.90
N GLY A 194 24.21 -7.13 4.63
CA GLY A 194 23.43 -5.96 4.22
C GLY A 194 21.96 -6.00 4.62
N ARG A 195 21.46 -7.08 5.26
CA ARG A 195 20.05 -7.18 5.64
C ARG A 195 19.70 -6.19 6.75
N PRO A 196 18.69 -5.31 6.58
CA PRO A 196 18.18 -4.47 7.65
C PRO A 196 17.61 -5.29 8.81
N VAL A 197 17.97 -4.93 10.05
CA VAL A 197 17.52 -5.63 11.27
C VAL A 197 17.09 -4.70 12.39
N ILE A 198 17.40 -3.41 12.29
CA ILE A 198 16.98 -2.38 13.23
C ILE A 198 16.43 -1.23 12.40
N GLY A 199 15.24 -0.76 12.72
CA GLY A 199 14.61 0.40 12.09
C GLY A 199 13.78 1.23 13.06
N VAL A 200 13.35 2.37 12.56
CA VAL A 200 12.59 3.38 13.28
C VAL A 200 11.34 3.73 12.50
N VAL A 201 10.25 4.04 13.21
CA VAL A 201 8.96 4.40 12.62
C VAL A 201 8.40 5.56 13.43
N ASN A 202 7.98 6.63 12.76
CA ASN A 202 7.23 7.72 13.40
C ASN A 202 5.84 7.82 12.78
N TYR A 203 4.79 7.75 13.60
CA TYR A 203 3.40 7.88 13.15
C TYR A 203 2.76 9.16 13.72
N GLY A 204 2.47 10.11 12.84
CA GLY A 204 1.93 11.42 13.22
C GLY A 204 0.54 11.33 13.88
N PRO A 205 0.35 11.82 15.11
CA PRO A 205 -0.95 11.72 15.79
C PRO A 205 -2.11 12.44 15.10
N SER A 206 -1.81 13.39 14.20
CA SER A 206 -2.82 14.11 13.42
C SER A 206 -3.59 13.25 12.42
N SER A 207 -3.06 12.06 12.12
CA SER A 207 -3.53 11.19 11.04
C SER A 207 -3.97 9.81 11.53
N VAL A 208 -3.92 9.59 12.85
CA VAL A 208 -4.33 8.32 13.46
C VAL A 208 -5.84 8.14 13.29
N THR A 209 -6.20 7.18 12.46
CA THR A 209 -7.57 6.68 12.29
C THR A 209 -7.54 5.17 12.25
N ASP A 210 -8.52 4.50 12.83
CA ASP A 210 -8.65 3.04 12.70
C ASP A 210 -9.27 2.69 11.34
N SER A 211 -8.42 2.64 10.31
CA SER A 211 -8.84 2.41 8.93
C SER A 211 -7.84 1.57 8.16
N GLU A 212 -8.33 0.90 7.11
CA GLU A 212 -7.47 0.16 6.17
C GLU A 212 -6.41 1.05 5.55
N TYR A 213 -6.77 2.27 5.18
CA TYR A 213 -5.84 3.24 4.62
C TYR A 213 -4.69 3.53 5.60
N SER A 214 -4.99 3.76 6.88
CA SER A 214 -3.98 3.95 7.91
C SER A 214 -3.11 2.71 8.12
N VAL A 215 -3.66 1.49 8.03
CA VAL A 215 -2.86 0.25 8.07
C VAL A 215 -1.88 0.18 6.90
N ARG A 216 -2.35 0.46 5.69
CA ARG A 216 -1.52 0.40 4.47
C ARG A 216 -0.36 1.37 4.48
N ILE A 217 -0.57 2.56 5.06
CA ILE A 217 0.52 3.50 5.31
C ILE A 217 1.56 2.88 6.25
N VAL A 218 1.16 2.25 7.36
CA VAL A 218 2.12 1.61 8.26
C VAL A 218 2.86 0.46 7.57
N VAL A 219 2.18 -0.33 6.73
CA VAL A 219 2.82 -1.39 5.92
C VAL A 219 3.84 -0.79 4.94
N HIS A 220 3.48 0.29 4.25
CA HIS A 220 4.38 1.00 3.34
C HIS A 220 5.65 1.48 4.06
N GLU A 221 5.49 2.13 5.21
CA GLU A 221 6.62 2.62 5.97
C GLU A 221 7.51 1.47 6.49
N ILE A 222 6.90 0.41 7.04
CA ILE A 222 7.67 -0.75 7.48
C ILE A 222 8.41 -1.42 6.31
N ALA A 223 7.89 -1.37 5.08
CA ALA A 223 8.61 -1.86 3.90
C ALA A 223 9.92 -1.09 3.66
N HIS A 224 9.95 0.23 3.86
CA HIS A 224 11.20 1.00 3.82
C HIS A 224 12.17 0.57 4.92
N ALA A 225 11.68 0.38 6.15
CA ALA A 225 12.51 -0.11 7.26
C ALA A 225 13.04 -1.55 7.02
N LEU A 226 12.38 -2.34 6.18
CA LEU A 226 12.83 -3.67 5.76
C LEU A 226 13.85 -3.65 4.61
N GLY A 227 14.10 -2.49 4.01
CA GLY A 227 15.10 -2.33 2.94
C GLY A 227 14.54 -2.08 1.56
N PHE A 228 13.24 -1.76 1.41
CA PHE A 228 12.71 -1.23 0.15
C PHE A 228 13.16 0.23 -0.01
N VAL A 229 14.44 0.43 -0.32
CA VAL A 229 15.04 1.75 -0.52
C VAL A 229 16.11 1.68 -1.60
N MET A 230 16.27 2.77 -2.35
CA MET A 230 17.23 2.90 -3.45
C MET A 230 18.64 2.48 -3.03
N GLY A 231 19.12 2.93 -1.86
CA GLY A 231 20.49 2.64 -1.42
C GLY A 231 20.79 1.14 -1.24
N ILE A 232 19.81 0.36 -0.79
CA ILE A 232 19.93 -1.12 -0.73
C ILE A 232 19.92 -1.69 -2.16
N MET A 233 19.02 -1.21 -3.01
CA MET A 233 18.91 -1.68 -4.39
C MET A 233 20.18 -1.40 -5.21
N GLU A 234 20.84 -0.26 -4.97
CA GLU A 234 22.14 0.12 -5.54
C GLU A 234 23.27 -0.77 -5.02
N LYS A 235 23.35 -0.95 -3.68
CA LYS A 235 24.37 -1.79 -3.04
C LYS A 235 24.32 -3.23 -3.54
N LEU A 236 23.12 -3.73 -3.84
CA LEU A 236 22.89 -5.07 -4.39
C LEU A 236 23.00 -5.13 -5.93
N ASN A 237 23.22 -3.99 -6.59
CA ASN A 237 23.31 -3.87 -8.05
C ASN A 237 22.10 -4.46 -8.79
N ILE A 238 20.89 -4.26 -8.24
CA ILE A 238 19.63 -4.77 -8.81
C ILE A 238 18.86 -3.70 -9.60
N ILE A 239 19.31 -2.45 -9.59
CA ILE A 239 18.78 -1.40 -10.45
C ILE A 239 19.61 -1.22 -11.71
N LYS A 240 18.94 -0.87 -12.81
CA LYS A 240 19.57 -0.48 -14.06
C LYS A 240 18.95 0.79 -14.60
N GLU A 241 19.75 1.49 -15.37
CA GLU A 241 19.39 2.72 -16.03
C GLU A 241 18.99 2.46 -17.48
N PHE A 242 17.93 3.12 -17.92
CA PHE A 242 17.45 3.06 -19.30
C PHE A 242 17.17 4.46 -19.84
N GLU A 243 17.59 4.71 -21.07
CA GLU A 243 17.38 5.97 -21.78
C GLU A 243 16.17 5.89 -22.72
N GLY A 244 15.56 7.04 -23.02
CA GLY A 244 14.54 7.16 -24.06
C GLY A 244 13.17 6.55 -23.73
N VAL A 245 12.99 5.97 -22.53
CA VAL A 245 11.72 5.36 -22.12
C VAL A 245 10.61 6.42 -22.12
N ARG A 246 9.64 6.25 -23.02
CA ARG A 246 8.55 7.21 -23.29
C ARG A 246 9.04 8.63 -23.58
N GLY A 247 10.23 8.77 -24.17
CA GLY A 247 10.85 10.05 -24.49
C GLY A 247 11.52 10.76 -23.31
N LYS A 248 11.64 10.11 -22.15
CA LYS A 248 12.44 10.62 -21.02
C LYS A 248 13.93 10.41 -21.28
N ALA A 249 14.75 11.31 -20.74
CA ALA A 249 16.21 11.18 -20.85
C ALA A 249 16.72 9.92 -20.15
N LYS A 250 16.20 9.62 -18.95
CA LYS A 250 16.66 8.53 -18.09
C LYS A 250 15.52 8.04 -17.21
N VAL A 251 15.44 6.73 -17.00
CA VAL A 251 14.61 6.09 -15.96
C VAL A 251 15.42 4.99 -15.26
N LEU A 252 15.09 4.73 -14.00
CA LEU A 252 15.64 3.58 -13.27
C LEU A 252 14.62 2.45 -13.23
N GLN A 253 15.09 1.22 -13.38
CA GLN A 253 14.28 0.01 -13.26
C GLN A 253 14.95 -0.99 -12.33
N VAL A 254 14.19 -1.58 -11.41
CA VAL A 254 14.60 -2.79 -10.71
C VAL A 254 14.56 -3.94 -11.71
N SER A 255 15.74 -4.43 -12.09
CA SER A 255 15.97 -5.34 -13.21
C SER A 255 16.51 -6.71 -12.75
N SER A 256 16.26 -7.05 -11.50
CA SER A 256 16.59 -8.34 -10.89
C SER A 256 15.61 -9.44 -11.31
N PRO A 257 16.01 -10.73 -11.27
CA PRO A 257 15.30 -11.81 -11.93
C PRO A 257 13.82 -11.95 -11.53
N LYS A 258 13.50 -11.95 -10.23
CA LYS A 258 12.12 -12.15 -9.76
C LYS A 258 11.24 -10.93 -10.07
N THR A 259 11.80 -9.73 -9.93
CA THR A 259 11.10 -8.49 -10.24
C THR A 259 10.78 -8.41 -11.73
N VAL A 260 11.71 -8.82 -12.60
CA VAL A 260 11.46 -8.94 -14.05
C VAL A 260 10.36 -9.95 -14.33
N GLU A 261 10.42 -11.14 -13.73
CA GLU A 261 9.38 -12.17 -13.86
C GLU A 261 7.99 -11.61 -13.50
N LYS A 262 7.84 -11.02 -12.31
CA LYS A 262 6.54 -10.50 -11.84
C LYS A 262 6.08 -9.26 -12.58
N THR A 263 7.00 -8.46 -13.11
CA THR A 263 6.65 -7.36 -14.04
C THR A 263 6.07 -7.93 -15.33
N ARG A 264 6.71 -8.93 -15.94
CA ARG A 264 6.24 -9.54 -17.19
C ARG A 264 4.87 -10.16 -17.01
N GLU A 265 4.65 -10.87 -15.90
CA GLU A 265 3.36 -11.46 -15.55
C GLU A 265 2.28 -10.38 -15.37
N HIS A 266 2.53 -9.36 -14.54
CA HIS A 266 1.55 -8.31 -14.25
C HIS A 266 1.11 -7.56 -15.51
N TYR A 267 2.05 -7.08 -16.31
CA TYR A 267 1.71 -6.29 -17.51
C TYR A 267 1.45 -7.15 -18.75
N ASN A 268 1.60 -8.48 -18.68
CA ASN A 268 1.62 -9.37 -19.86
C ASN A 268 2.57 -8.86 -20.96
N CYS A 269 3.83 -8.59 -20.57
CA CYS A 269 4.83 -8.03 -21.45
C CYS A 269 6.16 -8.78 -21.35
N MET A 270 6.37 -9.78 -22.21
CA MET A 270 7.58 -10.61 -22.16
C MET A 270 8.89 -9.87 -22.43
N SER A 271 8.85 -8.72 -23.12
CA SER A 271 10.03 -7.89 -23.37
C SER A 271 10.35 -6.92 -22.22
N ALA A 272 9.53 -6.88 -21.14
CA ALA A 272 9.84 -6.03 -20.00
C ALA A 272 11.19 -6.43 -19.39
N THR A 273 11.99 -5.41 -19.06
CA THR A 273 13.36 -5.52 -18.55
C THR A 273 13.48 -5.28 -17.06
N GLY A 274 12.41 -4.81 -16.41
CA GLY A 274 12.36 -4.49 -14.99
C GLY A 274 11.13 -3.66 -14.65
N MET A 275 10.93 -3.41 -13.36
CA MET A 275 9.89 -2.51 -12.87
C MET A 275 10.46 -1.11 -12.67
N GLU A 276 9.82 -0.10 -13.27
CA GLU A 276 10.26 1.29 -13.16
C GLU A 276 10.09 1.84 -11.75
N LEU A 277 11.12 2.56 -11.29
CA LEU A 277 11.11 3.34 -10.06
C LEU A 277 10.61 4.76 -10.33
N GLU A 278 10.07 5.40 -9.31
CA GLU A 278 9.56 6.75 -9.38
C GLU A 278 10.67 7.77 -9.66
N ASP A 279 10.43 8.68 -10.60
CA ASP A 279 11.36 9.71 -11.05
C ASP A 279 10.82 11.14 -10.86
N GLU A 280 9.59 11.29 -10.37
CA GLU A 280 8.98 12.55 -9.97
C GLU A 280 9.00 12.73 -8.43
N GLY A 281 8.68 13.95 -7.95
CA GLY A 281 8.57 14.25 -6.51
C GLY A 281 9.87 14.74 -5.84
N GLY A 282 11.00 14.71 -6.55
CA GLY A 282 12.30 15.17 -6.06
C GLY A 282 12.92 14.23 -5.03
N GLU A 283 13.88 14.74 -4.23
CA GLU A 283 14.56 13.99 -3.15
C GLU A 283 13.60 13.36 -2.11
N ARG A 284 12.33 13.77 -2.11
CA ARG A 284 11.32 13.30 -1.17
C ARG A 284 10.68 11.97 -1.53
N THR A 285 10.70 11.58 -2.81
CA THR A 285 9.89 10.46 -3.30
C THR A 285 10.53 9.67 -4.44
N ALA A 286 11.47 10.28 -5.16
CA ALA A 286 12.11 9.62 -6.28
C ALA A 286 12.99 8.45 -5.80
N SER A 287 12.93 7.35 -6.55
CA SER A 287 13.83 6.19 -6.52
C SER A 287 13.62 5.11 -5.45
N SER A 288 12.85 5.31 -4.39
CA SER A 288 12.46 4.21 -3.46
C SER A 288 10.99 3.83 -3.53
N HIS A 289 10.33 4.16 -4.63
CA HIS A 289 8.93 3.86 -4.89
C HIS A 289 8.77 3.29 -6.28
N TRP A 290 7.73 2.48 -6.50
CA TRP A 290 7.33 2.13 -7.85
C TRP A 290 6.79 3.34 -8.60
N LYS A 291 7.08 3.41 -9.90
CA LYS A 291 6.55 4.47 -10.76
C LYS A 291 5.03 4.46 -10.69
N ARG A 292 4.44 5.50 -10.08
CA ARG A 292 3.01 5.52 -9.78
C ARG A 292 2.15 5.50 -11.04
N ARG A 293 2.62 6.07 -12.15
CA ARG A 293 1.99 5.91 -13.48
C ARG A 293 1.70 4.44 -13.81
N ASN A 294 2.63 3.54 -13.50
CA ASN A 294 2.56 2.13 -13.88
C ASN A 294 1.88 1.29 -12.80
N ALA A 295 2.01 1.67 -11.53
CA ALA A 295 1.56 0.91 -10.37
C ALA A 295 0.84 1.78 -9.33
N LYS A 296 -0.17 2.55 -9.75
CA LYS A 296 -0.82 3.60 -8.94
C LYS A 296 -1.36 3.09 -7.59
N ASP A 297 -1.89 1.88 -7.61
CA ASP A 297 -2.63 1.28 -6.50
C ASP A 297 -1.78 0.29 -5.68
N GLU A 298 -0.47 0.20 -5.97
CA GLU A 298 0.50 -0.67 -5.32
C GLU A 298 0.95 -0.10 -3.97
N LEU A 299 1.32 -0.98 -3.04
CA LEU A 299 1.81 -0.65 -1.70
C LEU A 299 2.92 0.40 -1.72
N MET A 300 3.95 0.23 -2.55
CA MET A 300 5.14 1.08 -2.64
C MET A 300 5.02 2.18 -3.70
N ALA A 301 3.79 2.61 -4.04
CA ALA A 301 3.60 3.84 -4.81
C ALA A 301 3.87 5.08 -3.92
N GLY A 302 4.59 6.07 -4.45
CA GLY A 302 5.02 7.26 -3.67
C GLY A 302 3.89 8.17 -3.16
N ILE A 303 2.69 8.06 -3.74
CA ILE A 303 1.45 8.62 -3.18
C ILE A 303 0.47 7.45 -3.03
N PRO A 304 0.22 6.98 -1.79
CA PRO A 304 -0.59 5.80 -1.55
C PRO A 304 -2.03 5.96 -2.05
N GLY A 305 -2.46 5.01 -2.87
CA GLY A 305 -3.87 4.73 -3.16
C GLY A 305 -4.46 3.76 -2.14
N ILE A 306 -4.97 2.62 -2.62
CA ILE A 306 -5.39 1.50 -1.78
C ILE A 306 -4.22 0.69 -1.22
N GLY A 307 -3.05 0.69 -1.88
CA GLY A 307 -1.81 0.13 -1.35
C GLY A 307 -1.76 -1.41 -1.37
N TYR A 308 -2.12 -2.03 -2.50
CA TYR A 308 -2.07 -3.48 -2.64
C TYR A 308 -0.64 -4.01 -2.47
N TYR A 309 -0.46 -5.00 -1.60
CA TYR A 309 0.82 -5.67 -1.41
C TYR A 309 0.97 -6.74 -2.49
N THR A 310 1.38 -6.29 -3.68
CA THR A 310 1.39 -7.12 -4.88
C THR A 310 2.64 -7.99 -4.99
N ALA A 311 2.63 -8.86 -5.99
CA ALA A 311 3.78 -9.63 -6.42
C ALA A 311 5.00 -8.75 -6.78
N LEU A 312 4.80 -7.49 -7.20
CA LEU A 312 5.90 -6.57 -7.56
C LEU A 312 6.77 -6.25 -6.35
N THR A 313 6.17 -5.81 -5.24
CA THR A 313 6.91 -5.52 -4.00
C THR A 313 7.47 -6.78 -3.36
N MET A 314 6.72 -7.89 -3.38
CA MET A 314 7.22 -9.18 -2.88
C MET A 314 8.44 -9.67 -3.66
N ALA A 315 8.43 -9.54 -4.99
CA ALA A 315 9.55 -9.90 -5.85
C ALA A 315 10.80 -9.07 -5.56
N ALA A 316 10.65 -7.75 -5.37
CA ALA A 316 11.76 -6.88 -5.04
C ALA A 316 12.39 -7.26 -3.69
N PHE A 317 11.59 -7.62 -2.69
CA PHE A 317 12.09 -8.14 -1.43
C PHE A 317 12.83 -9.48 -1.59
N GLU A 318 12.30 -10.40 -2.40
CA GLU A 318 12.96 -11.69 -2.65
C GLU A 318 14.31 -11.51 -3.37
N ASP A 319 14.37 -10.62 -4.36
CA ASP A 319 15.60 -10.31 -5.09
C ASP A 319 16.68 -9.62 -4.23
N THR A 320 16.34 -9.10 -3.04
CA THR A 320 17.37 -8.65 -2.09
C THR A 320 18.22 -9.79 -1.55
N GLY A 321 17.72 -11.02 -1.60
CA GLY A 321 18.31 -12.18 -0.95
C GLY A 321 18.11 -12.23 0.57
N PHE A 322 17.55 -11.17 1.17
CA PHE A 322 17.27 -11.09 2.60
C PHE A 322 16.01 -11.85 3.00
N TYR A 323 15.04 -11.88 2.08
CA TYR A 323 13.71 -12.43 2.28
C TYR A 323 13.39 -13.45 1.20
N MET A 324 12.44 -14.33 1.47
CA MET A 324 11.79 -15.16 0.47
C MET A 324 10.31 -14.83 0.50
N ALA A 325 9.71 -14.59 -0.67
CA ALA A 325 8.30 -14.29 -0.73
C ALA A 325 7.47 -15.56 -0.51
N ASN A 326 6.43 -15.43 0.31
CA ASN A 326 5.43 -16.46 0.48
C ASN A 326 4.36 -16.32 -0.62
N TRP A 327 4.68 -16.86 -1.80
CA TRP A 327 3.82 -16.79 -2.99
C TRP A 327 2.43 -17.40 -2.75
N GLY A 328 1.41 -16.87 -3.44
CA GLY A 328 -0.01 -17.14 -3.19
C GLY A 328 -0.61 -16.25 -2.08
N LYS A 329 0.14 -15.26 -1.58
CA LYS A 329 -0.32 -14.25 -0.61
C LYS A 329 -0.30 -12.83 -1.17
N GLU A 330 0.23 -12.64 -2.37
CA GLU A 330 0.17 -11.41 -3.14
C GLU A 330 -1.28 -10.95 -3.33
N GLU A 331 -1.48 -9.64 -3.30
CA GLU A 331 -2.75 -9.04 -3.65
C GLU A 331 -2.79 -8.70 -5.13
N PRO A 332 -3.91 -8.95 -5.82
CA PRO A 332 -4.08 -8.54 -7.20
C PRO A 332 -4.23 -7.01 -7.27
N MET A 333 -3.68 -6.41 -8.33
CA MET A 333 -3.87 -5.01 -8.66
C MET A 333 -4.38 -4.89 -10.08
N SER A 334 -5.58 -4.35 -10.27
CA SER A 334 -6.16 -4.19 -11.62
C SER A 334 -5.45 -3.13 -12.46
N TRP A 335 -4.84 -2.13 -11.81
CA TRP A 335 -4.08 -1.08 -12.50
C TRP A 335 -2.87 -1.67 -13.26
N GLY A 336 -2.87 -1.53 -14.58
CA GLY A 336 -1.81 -2.05 -15.45
C GLY A 336 -1.84 -3.56 -15.71
N ASN A 337 -2.75 -4.31 -15.06
CA ASN A 337 -2.81 -5.75 -15.24
C ASN A 337 -3.17 -6.11 -16.69
N ASN A 338 -2.39 -6.99 -17.31
CA ASN A 338 -2.55 -7.40 -18.71
C ASN A 338 -2.60 -6.24 -19.73
N SER A 339 -1.96 -5.10 -19.43
CA SER A 339 -1.98 -3.93 -20.33
C SER A 339 -1.15 -4.11 -21.62
N GLY A 340 -0.28 -5.12 -21.67
CA GLY A 340 0.72 -5.28 -22.71
C GLY A 340 1.89 -4.30 -22.56
N CYS A 341 2.89 -4.46 -23.43
CA CYS A 341 4.14 -3.71 -23.39
C CYS A 341 3.99 -2.21 -23.65
N ALA A 342 2.99 -1.82 -24.46
CA ALA A 342 2.79 -0.43 -24.84
C ALA A 342 2.54 0.48 -23.64
N LEU A 343 2.00 -0.02 -22.52
CA LEU A 343 1.85 0.78 -21.31
C LEU A 343 3.23 1.24 -20.81
N LEU A 344 4.22 0.35 -20.84
CA LEU A 344 5.57 0.61 -20.33
C LEU A 344 6.40 1.40 -21.36
N THR A 345 6.22 1.15 -22.66
CA THR A 345 7.09 1.75 -23.69
C THR A 345 6.53 3.02 -24.32
N GLU A 346 5.21 3.23 -24.32
CA GLU A 346 4.54 4.33 -25.01
C GLU A 346 3.87 5.32 -24.05
N LYS A 347 3.45 6.48 -24.58
CA LYS A 347 2.69 7.48 -23.83
C LYS A 347 1.33 6.92 -23.40
N CYS A 348 0.85 7.33 -22.23
CA CYS A 348 -0.47 6.94 -21.71
C CYS A 348 -1.65 7.44 -22.56
N VAL A 349 -1.44 8.55 -23.27
CA VAL A 349 -2.40 9.20 -24.15
C VAL A 349 -1.63 9.70 -25.38
N VAL A 350 -2.18 9.48 -26.57
CA VAL A 350 -1.63 9.95 -27.84
C VAL A 350 -2.72 10.72 -28.57
N ASN A 351 -2.48 12.01 -28.85
CA ASN A 351 -3.43 12.90 -29.54
C ASN A 351 -4.83 12.91 -28.89
N GLY A 352 -4.89 12.92 -27.57
CA GLY A 352 -6.15 12.92 -26.81
C GLY A 352 -6.90 11.57 -26.79
N VAL A 353 -6.28 10.49 -27.25
CA VAL A 353 -6.84 9.14 -27.22
C VAL A 353 -5.96 8.24 -26.34
N THR A 354 -6.57 7.47 -25.44
CA THR A 354 -5.86 6.48 -24.63
C THR A 354 -6.23 5.07 -25.07
N GLN A 355 -5.26 4.16 -25.01
CA GLN A 355 -5.49 2.72 -25.17
C GLN A 355 -5.97 2.07 -23.86
N TYR A 356 -5.94 2.80 -22.74
CA TYR A 356 -6.22 2.27 -21.39
C TYR A 356 -7.32 3.07 -20.69
N PRO A 357 -8.58 3.00 -21.16
CA PRO A 357 -9.69 3.82 -20.63
C PRO A 357 -10.04 3.54 -19.16
N GLU A 358 -9.66 2.38 -18.62
CA GLU A 358 -9.82 2.05 -17.19
C GLU A 358 -8.73 2.68 -16.31
N MET A 359 -7.62 3.15 -16.90
CA MET A 359 -6.50 3.77 -16.19
C MET A 359 -6.46 5.29 -16.40
N PHE A 360 -6.55 5.70 -17.65
CA PHE A 360 -6.42 7.09 -18.06
C PHE A 360 -7.71 7.60 -18.68
N CYS A 361 -7.93 8.91 -18.58
CA CYS A 361 -9.12 9.55 -19.09
C CYS A 361 -8.74 10.76 -19.95
N THR A 362 -9.48 11.03 -21.02
CA THR A 362 -9.11 12.10 -21.97
C THR A 362 -10.19 13.16 -22.13
N VAL A 363 -11.32 13.02 -21.44
CA VAL A 363 -12.48 13.92 -21.55
C VAL A 363 -12.89 14.42 -20.17
N LYS A 364 -13.11 15.73 -20.05
CA LYS A 364 -13.74 16.32 -18.87
C LYS A 364 -15.23 16.01 -18.89
N SER A 365 -15.73 15.40 -17.82
CA SER A 365 -17.16 15.14 -17.62
C SER A 365 -17.66 15.85 -16.37
N SER A 366 -18.91 16.32 -16.41
CA SER A 366 -19.63 16.78 -15.23
C SER A 366 -20.05 15.62 -14.33
N LEU A 367 -20.28 14.44 -14.93
CA LEU A 367 -20.62 13.19 -14.24
C LEU A 367 -19.41 12.69 -13.46
N LEU A 368 -19.72 12.05 -12.32
CA LEU A 368 -18.70 11.41 -11.50
C LEU A 368 -18.40 10.02 -12.04
N SER A 369 -17.13 9.64 -11.96
CA SER A 369 -16.66 8.31 -12.35
C SER A 369 -15.88 7.66 -11.21
N CYS A 370 -15.87 6.35 -11.15
CA CYS A 370 -15.09 5.62 -10.16
C CYS A 370 -13.59 5.86 -10.33
N THR A 371 -12.93 6.04 -9.20
CA THR A 371 -11.48 5.85 -9.11
C THR A 371 -11.12 4.37 -9.33
N SER A 372 -9.90 4.12 -9.80
CA SER A 372 -9.42 2.76 -10.09
C SER A 372 -9.48 1.82 -8.89
N ASP A 373 -9.26 2.34 -7.69
CA ASP A 373 -9.33 1.63 -6.42
C ASP A 373 -10.75 1.39 -5.88
N ARG A 374 -11.78 1.85 -6.60
CA ARG A 374 -13.20 1.76 -6.22
C ARG A 374 -13.53 2.40 -4.85
N LEU A 375 -12.66 3.23 -4.28
CA LEU A 375 -12.88 3.82 -2.95
C LEU A 375 -13.69 5.11 -3.01
N ALA A 376 -13.77 5.74 -4.17
CA ALA A 376 -14.38 7.04 -4.33
C ALA A 376 -14.94 7.27 -5.75
N LEU A 377 -15.81 8.25 -5.82
CA LEU A 377 -16.17 8.92 -7.05
C LEU A 377 -15.20 10.07 -7.32
N GLY A 378 -14.95 10.37 -8.59
CA GLY A 378 -13.95 11.33 -9.02
C GLY A 378 -14.28 11.94 -10.37
N ARG A 379 -13.35 12.75 -10.86
CA ARG A 379 -13.42 13.35 -12.20
C ARG A 379 -12.11 13.21 -12.93
N CYS A 380 -12.20 13.20 -14.25
CA CYS A 380 -11.03 13.32 -15.09
C CYS A 380 -10.39 14.70 -14.92
N THR A 381 -9.17 14.75 -14.38
CA THR A 381 -8.48 16.01 -14.14
C THR A 381 -7.51 16.31 -15.27
N ILE A 382 -7.90 17.26 -16.11
CA ILE A 382 -7.08 17.82 -17.20
C ILE A 382 -6.94 19.32 -16.94
N TYR A 383 -5.71 19.83 -16.97
CA TYR A 383 -5.39 21.23 -16.74
C TYR A 383 -4.82 21.87 -18.00
N LEU A 384 -5.09 23.16 -18.16
CA LEU A 384 -4.45 24.01 -19.14
C LEU A 384 -3.33 24.77 -18.43
N TYR A 385 -2.11 24.58 -18.89
CA TYR A 385 -0.90 25.21 -18.33
C TYR A 385 -0.57 26.52 -19.06
N ASP A 386 0.15 27.42 -18.39
CA ASP A 386 0.55 28.70 -18.98
C ASP A 386 1.55 28.51 -20.13
N ALA A 387 2.45 27.54 -19.97
CA ALA A 387 3.46 27.15 -20.93
C ALA A 387 3.22 25.71 -21.46
N PRO A 388 3.70 25.40 -22.68
CA PRO A 388 3.71 24.02 -23.18
C PRO A 388 4.39 23.06 -22.21
N LEU A 389 3.82 21.88 -22.03
CA LEU A 389 4.45 20.80 -21.28
C LEU A 389 5.70 20.29 -22.01
N PRO A 390 6.67 19.67 -21.30
CA PRO A 390 7.79 18.99 -21.94
C PRO A 390 7.31 17.96 -22.99
N PRO A 391 8.02 17.78 -24.12
CA PRO A 391 7.56 16.92 -25.22
C PRO A 391 7.13 15.50 -24.82
N GLN A 392 7.81 14.89 -23.85
CA GLN A 392 7.49 13.58 -23.30
C GLN A 392 6.13 13.52 -22.56
N PHE A 393 5.63 14.66 -22.10
CA PHE A 393 4.36 14.81 -21.37
C PHE A 393 3.26 15.51 -22.18
N GLN A 394 3.52 15.82 -23.46
CA GLN A 394 2.50 16.32 -24.37
C GLN A 394 1.63 15.16 -24.87
N TYR A 395 0.36 15.17 -24.45
CA TYR A 395 -0.60 14.08 -24.68
C TYR A 395 -1.77 14.44 -25.60
N PHE A 396 -2.04 15.73 -25.74
CA PHE A 396 -3.14 16.27 -26.52
C PHE A 396 -2.58 17.10 -27.68
N SER A 397 -3.44 17.43 -28.66
CA SER A 397 -3.06 18.31 -29.77
C SER A 397 -2.67 19.71 -29.29
N ASP A 398 -3.26 20.19 -28.20
CA ASP A 398 -2.78 21.36 -27.48
C ASP A 398 -1.64 20.95 -26.53
N PRO A 399 -0.40 21.42 -26.75
CA PRO A 399 0.75 21.02 -25.93
C PRO A 399 0.70 21.58 -24.50
N LYS A 400 -0.26 22.45 -24.19
CA LYS A 400 -0.50 22.99 -22.84
C LYS A 400 -1.51 22.18 -22.03
N LEU A 401 -2.12 21.13 -22.61
CA LEU A 401 -3.05 20.27 -21.88
C LEU A 401 -2.32 19.04 -21.31
N GLY A 402 -2.61 18.73 -20.04
CA GLY A 402 -2.12 17.52 -19.38
C GLY A 402 -2.88 17.20 -18.09
N GLY A 403 -2.53 16.09 -17.47
CA GLY A 403 -2.99 15.70 -16.14
C GLY A 403 -2.40 16.57 -15.04
N ALA A 404 -2.78 16.33 -13.78
CA ALA A 404 -2.42 17.17 -12.65
C ALA A 404 -0.92 17.09 -12.28
N LEU A 405 -0.32 18.24 -11.97
CA LEU A 405 1.00 18.35 -11.34
C LEU A 405 1.05 17.64 -9.97
N ASN A 406 2.25 17.22 -9.56
CA ASN A 406 2.52 16.63 -8.25
C ASN A 406 1.66 15.40 -7.93
N THR A 407 1.33 14.62 -8.97
CA THR A 407 0.62 13.35 -8.80
C THR A 407 1.45 12.12 -9.17
N LEU A 408 2.71 12.30 -9.57
CA LEU A 408 3.63 11.20 -9.96
C LEU A 408 3.11 10.34 -11.14
N MET A 409 2.22 10.92 -11.94
CA MET A 409 1.58 10.23 -13.07
C MET A 409 2.18 10.60 -14.41
N ASP A 410 3.36 11.24 -14.47
CA ASP A 410 3.93 11.80 -15.70
C ASP A 410 2.97 12.77 -16.41
N PHE A 411 2.13 13.51 -15.69
CA PHE A 411 1.02 14.29 -16.27
C PHE A 411 -0.02 13.45 -17.03
N CYS A 412 -0.06 12.12 -16.87
CA CYS A 412 -1.14 11.32 -17.44
C CYS A 412 -2.46 11.67 -16.74
N PRO A 413 -3.51 12.06 -17.49
CA PRO A 413 -4.81 12.34 -16.90
C PRO A 413 -5.50 11.04 -16.45
N TYR A 414 -6.05 11.07 -15.23
CA TYR A 414 -6.76 9.95 -14.62
C TYR A 414 -7.95 10.46 -13.79
N ILE A 415 -8.80 9.55 -13.34
CA ILE A 415 -9.92 9.89 -12.47
C ILE A 415 -9.40 10.17 -11.05
N ARG A 416 -9.44 11.44 -10.64
CA ARG A 416 -9.03 11.86 -9.30
C ARG A 416 -10.24 11.96 -8.37
N PRO A 417 -10.15 11.42 -7.14
CA PRO A 417 -11.19 11.59 -6.15
C PRO A 417 -11.24 13.02 -5.61
N ASN A 418 -12.37 13.36 -4.98
CA ASN A 418 -12.47 14.47 -4.03
C ASN A 418 -12.65 13.88 -2.63
N ILE A 419 -12.17 14.56 -1.59
CA ILE A 419 -12.36 14.11 -0.22
C ILE A 419 -13.83 13.94 0.17
N LYS A 420 -14.72 14.76 -0.41
CA LYS A 420 -16.17 14.69 -0.19
C LYS A 420 -16.84 13.54 -0.95
N THR A 421 -16.14 12.88 -1.86
CA THR A 421 -16.70 11.85 -2.75
C THR A 421 -16.19 10.44 -2.45
N ARG A 422 -15.63 10.22 -1.25
CA ARG A 422 -15.30 8.88 -0.75
C ARG A 422 -16.59 8.08 -0.49
N CYS A 423 -16.63 6.83 -0.91
CA CYS A 423 -17.80 5.99 -0.70
C CYS A 423 -17.98 5.58 0.76
N SER A 424 -16.89 5.48 1.52
CA SER A 424 -16.92 5.02 2.91
C SER A 424 -17.50 6.04 3.91
N ASN A 425 -17.21 7.31 3.70
CA ASN A 425 -17.51 8.40 4.65
C ASN A 425 -17.65 9.78 4.00
N GLY A 426 -17.83 9.84 2.67
CA GLY A 426 -18.02 11.10 1.95
C GLY A 426 -19.39 11.72 2.22
N ASN A 427 -19.69 12.80 1.50
CA ASN A 427 -20.97 13.48 1.58
C ASN A 427 -21.90 12.98 0.46
N ALA A 428 -22.94 12.22 0.83
CA ALA A 428 -23.94 11.71 -0.11
C ALA A 428 -24.63 12.83 -0.92
N THR A 429 -24.75 14.05 -0.38
CA THR A 429 -25.44 15.16 -1.08
C THR A 429 -24.68 15.65 -2.32
N VAL A 430 -23.39 15.33 -2.46
CA VAL A 430 -22.59 15.67 -3.66
C VAL A 430 -22.32 14.45 -4.55
N MET A 431 -22.84 13.28 -4.16
CA MET A 431 -22.71 12.01 -4.87
C MET A 431 -24.10 11.47 -5.18
N ARG A 432 -24.77 12.12 -6.13
CA ARG A 432 -26.13 11.77 -6.51
C ARG A 432 -26.27 10.30 -6.89
N GLY A 433 -27.34 9.63 -6.44
CA GLY A 433 -27.56 8.20 -6.66
C GLY A 433 -26.70 7.28 -5.77
N SER A 434 -25.87 7.84 -4.90
CA SER A 434 -24.93 7.05 -4.10
C SER A 434 -25.43 6.74 -2.70
N ARG A 435 -25.18 5.51 -2.27
CA ARG A 435 -25.29 5.04 -0.89
C ARG A 435 -23.90 5.07 -0.25
N VAL A 436 -23.71 5.96 0.72
CA VAL A 436 -22.45 6.13 1.45
C VAL A 436 -22.49 5.33 2.75
N GLY A 437 -21.44 4.58 3.04
CA GLY A 437 -21.33 3.76 4.23
C GLY A 437 -19.99 3.04 4.29
N SER A 438 -19.58 2.56 5.46
CA SER A 438 -18.24 1.97 5.66
C SER A 438 -17.90 0.80 4.73
N LYS A 439 -18.91 0.09 4.21
CA LYS A 439 -18.79 -1.00 3.23
C LYS A 439 -19.02 -0.56 1.78
N SER A 440 -19.27 0.71 1.54
CA SER A 440 -19.56 1.21 0.20
C SER A 440 -18.31 1.32 -0.66
N LYS A 441 -18.46 0.86 -1.90
CA LYS A 441 -17.48 0.96 -2.97
C LYS A 441 -18.11 1.67 -4.16
N CYS A 442 -17.28 2.20 -5.04
CA CYS A 442 -17.73 2.80 -6.28
C CYS A 442 -17.99 1.72 -7.33
N LEU A 443 -19.18 1.72 -7.91
CA LEU A 443 -19.60 0.81 -8.97
C LEU A 443 -19.86 1.59 -10.26
N LYS A 444 -19.49 0.97 -11.39
CA LYS A 444 -19.69 1.58 -12.72
C LYS A 444 -21.18 1.63 -13.05
N GLY A 445 -21.63 2.77 -13.56
CA GLY A 445 -22.95 2.92 -14.14
C GLY A 445 -22.89 2.79 -15.65
N ASP A 446 -23.91 2.15 -16.23
CA ASP A 446 -24.17 2.20 -17.67
C ASP A 446 -25.56 2.80 -17.89
N GLY A 447 -25.58 4.05 -18.39
CA GLY A 447 -26.80 4.81 -18.60
C GLY A 447 -27.62 5.11 -17.34
N LEU A 448 -27.02 5.05 -16.14
CA LEU A 448 -27.75 5.33 -14.89
C LEU A 448 -28.28 6.77 -14.89
N ALA A 449 -29.59 6.89 -14.71
CA ALA A 449 -30.26 8.17 -14.58
C ALA A 449 -31.44 8.10 -13.61
N ASP A 450 -31.80 9.28 -13.10
CA ASP A 450 -33.02 9.51 -12.36
C ASP A 450 -33.88 10.59 -13.06
N SER A 451 -34.91 11.07 -12.37
CA SER A 451 -35.84 12.07 -12.91
C SER A 451 -35.22 13.40 -13.31
N THR A 452 -33.94 13.68 -13.00
CA THR A 452 -33.29 14.91 -13.47
C THR A 452 -32.04 14.66 -14.34
N GLY A 453 -31.78 13.41 -14.72
CA GLY A 453 -30.78 13.06 -15.73
C GLY A 453 -29.72 12.08 -15.23
N PHE A 454 -28.65 11.94 -16.02
CA PHE A 454 -27.59 10.97 -15.75
C PHE A 454 -26.88 11.23 -14.43
N THR A 455 -26.63 10.16 -13.67
CA THR A 455 -25.89 10.20 -12.40
C THR A 455 -24.40 9.93 -12.60
N GLY A 456 -24.05 9.15 -13.63
CA GLY A 456 -22.71 8.59 -13.79
C GLY A 456 -22.53 7.34 -12.94
N ASP A 457 -21.30 7.15 -12.45
CA ASP A 457 -20.99 6.07 -11.51
C ASP A 457 -21.53 6.39 -10.10
N VAL A 458 -21.76 5.38 -9.27
CA VAL A 458 -22.37 5.54 -7.94
C VAL A 458 -21.64 4.75 -6.87
N CYS A 459 -21.68 5.23 -5.62
CA CYS A 459 -21.32 4.38 -4.48
C CYS A 459 -22.50 3.48 -4.08
N ALA A 460 -22.21 2.22 -3.79
CA ALA A 460 -23.17 1.28 -3.24
C ALA A 460 -22.48 0.41 -2.19
N GLU A 461 -23.24 -0.11 -1.22
CA GLU A 461 -22.69 -1.04 -0.25
C GLU A 461 -22.39 -2.38 -0.92
N VAL A 462 -21.21 -2.91 -0.65
CA VAL A 462 -20.75 -4.19 -1.19
C VAL A 462 -20.58 -5.18 -0.05
N SER A 463 -20.99 -6.42 -0.27
CA SER A 463 -20.73 -7.56 0.60
C SER A 463 -20.06 -8.67 -0.22
N CYS A 464 -19.06 -9.30 0.39
CA CYS A 464 -18.19 -10.29 -0.22
C CYS A 464 -18.34 -11.58 0.57
N GLU A 465 -19.21 -12.47 0.13
CA GLU A 465 -19.50 -13.73 0.83
C GLU A 465 -19.22 -14.90 -0.10
N LYS A 466 -18.37 -15.84 0.33
CA LYS A 466 -18.05 -17.08 -0.39
C LYS A 466 -17.58 -16.87 -1.84
N GLY A 467 -16.83 -15.80 -2.11
CA GLY A 467 -16.36 -15.47 -3.46
C GLY A 467 -17.42 -14.82 -4.36
N GLU A 468 -18.60 -14.50 -3.84
CA GLU A 468 -19.64 -13.77 -4.56
C GLU A 468 -19.73 -12.32 -4.08
N VAL A 469 -19.96 -11.40 -5.02
CA VAL A 469 -20.26 -9.99 -4.74
C VAL A 469 -21.77 -9.82 -4.63
N SER A 470 -22.23 -9.18 -3.56
CA SER A 470 -23.60 -8.70 -3.41
C SER A 470 -23.61 -7.19 -3.22
N VAL A 471 -24.58 -6.52 -3.81
CA VAL A 471 -24.67 -5.06 -3.85
C VAL A 471 -25.99 -4.60 -3.25
N ARG A 472 -25.94 -3.54 -2.45
CA ARG A 472 -27.09 -2.80 -1.95
C ARG A 472 -26.96 -1.33 -2.33
N TYR A 473 -27.89 -0.83 -3.15
CA TYR A 473 -27.82 0.49 -3.78
C TYR A 473 -28.82 1.48 -3.17
N LEU A 474 -28.81 2.73 -3.64
CA LEU A 474 -29.73 3.76 -3.14
C LEU A 474 -31.16 3.51 -3.66
N GLY A 475 -32.13 3.46 -2.76
CA GLY A 475 -33.55 3.25 -3.11
C GLY A 475 -34.04 1.81 -2.89
N ASP A 476 -33.13 0.87 -2.60
CA ASP A 476 -33.47 -0.50 -2.26
C ASP A 476 -32.52 -1.04 -1.18
N ASP A 477 -33.07 -1.38 -0.01
CA ASP A 477 -32.30 -1.89 1.13
C ASP A 477 -32.03 -3.40 1.09
N THR A 478 -32.45 -4.10 0.02
CA THR A 478 -32.18 -5.52 -0.19
C THR A 478 -30.80 -5.76 -0.82
N TRP A 479 -30.21 -6.94 -0.56
CA TRP A 479 -28.96 -7.37 -1.16
C TRP A 479 -29.21 -8.08 -2.49
N HIS A 480 -28.57 -7.60 -3.54
CA HIS A 480 -28.66 -8.16 -4.89
C HIS A 480 -27.38 -8.88 -5.25
N LYS A 481 -27.47 -10.13 -5.72
CA LYS A 481 -26.30 -10.83 -6.26
C LYS A 481 -25.78 -10.09 -7.49
N CYS A 482 -24.47 -9.91 -7.56
CA CYS A 482 -23.81 -9.15 -8.62
C CYS A 482 -22.63 -9.96 -9.19
N PRO A 483 -22.89 -11.06 -9.93
CA PRO A 483 -21.82 -11.86 -10.51
C PRO A 483 -20.98 -11.04 -11.52
N GLU A 484 -19.68 -11.29 -11.57
CA GLU A 484 -18.75 -10.56 -12.46
C GLU A 484 -19.24 -10.57 -13.92
N GLY A 485 -19.16 -9.41 -14.58
CA GLY A 485 -19.59 -9.24 -15.98
C GLY A 485 -21.11 -9.12 -16.18
N SER A 486 -21.91 -9.31 -15.14
CA SER A 486 -23.36 -9.05 -15.17
C SER A 486 -23.69 -7.60 -14.78
N SER A 487 -24.98 -7.29 -14.65
CA SER A 487 -25.45 -5.98 -14.23
C SER A 487 -26.75 -6.07 -13.43
N ILE A 488 -26.93 -5.13 -12.51
CA ILE A 488 -28.19 -4.93 -11.78
C ILE A 488 -28.93 -3.76 -12.43
N THR A 489 -30.22 -3.92 -12.72
CA THR A 489 -31.10 -2.82 -13.12
C THR A 489 -31.74 -2.24 -11.85
N PRO A 490 -31.26 -1.11 -11.32
CA PRO A 490 -31.79 -0.56 -10.09
C PRO A 490 -33.20 -0.01 -10.31
N THR A 491 -34.01 -0.05 -9.26
CA THR A 491 -35.38 0.50 -9.25
C THR A 491 -35.50 1.66 -8.25
N ALA A 492 -36.71 2.21 -8.10
CA ALA A 492 -37.05 3.29 -7.18
C ALA A 492 -36.37 4.64 -7.49
N PHE A 493 -35.17 4.89 -6.96
CA PHE A 493 -34.46 6.16 -7.17
C PHE A 493 -34.09 6.37 -8.64
N PHE A 494 -33.69 5.27 -9.30
CA PHE A 494 -33.28 5.27 -10.70
C PHE A 494 -34.47 5.00 -11.61
N THR A 495 -34.55 5.75 -12.72
CA THR A 495 -35.58 5.58 -13.74
C THR A 495 -35.10 4.72 -14.90
N GLU A 496 -33.79 4.67 -15.15
CA GLU A 496 -33.17 3.89 -16.22
C GLU A 496 -31.70 3.57 -15.92
N GLY A 497 -31.12 2.70 -16.76
CA GLY A 497 -29.72 2.29 -16.70
C GLY A 497 -29.48 1.06 -15.84
N ARG A 498 -28.21 0.74 -15.64
CA ARG A 498 -27.76 -0.43 -14.88
C ARG A 498 -26.45 -0.19 -14.14
N ILE A 499 -26.31 -0.82 -12.98
CA ILE A 499 -25.06 -0.90 -12.22
C ILE A 499 -24.30 -2.11 -12.74
N LEU A 500 -23.08 -1.92 -13.23
CA LEU A 500 -22.23 -3.00 -13.71
C LEU A 500 -21.55 -3.71 -12.53
N CYS A 501 -21.60 -5.04 -12.55
CA CYS A 501 -21.02 -5.84 -11.48
C CYS A 501 -19.49 -5.88 -11.61
N PRO A 502 -18.77 -5.48 -10.54
CA PRO A 502 -17.32 -5.42 -10.57
C PRO A 502 -16.71 -6.82 -10.52
N LYS A 503 -15.41 -6.90 -10.81
CA LYS A 503 -14.62 -8.08 -10.47
C LYS A 503 -14.58 -8.24 -8.96
N TYR A 504 -14.56 -9.47 -8.47
CA TYR A 504 -14.47 -9.75 -7.04
C TYR A 504 -13.28 -9.01 -6.42
N ASP A 505 -12.09 -9.18 -7.01
CA ASP A 505 -10.83 -8.62 -6.50
C ASP A 505 -10.79 -7.07 -6.48
N ASP A 506 -11.61 -6.38 -7.28
CA ASP A 506 -11.66 -4.91 -7.30
C ASP A 506 -12.35 -4.35 -6.04
N VAL A 507 -13.24 -5.11 -5.42
CA VAL A 507 -14.09 -4.65 -4.31
C VAL A 507 -13.98 -5.51 -3.06
N CYS A 508 -13.46 -6.72 -3.19
CA CYS A 508 -13.39 -7.77 -2.18
C CYS A 508 -11.94 -8.25 -2.00
N THR A 509 -11.03 -7.36 -1.62
CA THR A 509 -9.67 -7.77 -1.26
C THR A 509 -9.63 -8.46 0.11
N VAL A 510 -8.56 -9.24 0.34
CA VAL A 510 -8.32 -10.17 1.49
C VAL A 510 -8.53 -9.55 2.88
N ILE A 511 -8.71 -8.23 2.96
CA ILE A 511 -9.07 -7.46 4.14
C ILE A 511 -10.37 -7.96 4.80
N ASP A 512 -11.36 -8.44 4.03
CA ASP A 512 -12.63 -8.94 4.59
C ASP A 512 -12.54 -10.35 5.18
N ALA A 513 -11.54 -11.15 4.79
CA ALA A 513 -11.32 -12.50 5.33
C ALA A 513 -10.80 -12.48 6.79
N CYS A 514 -10.20 -11.38 7.24
CA CYS A 514 -9.76 -11.26 8.63
C CYS A 514 -10.91 -11.04 9.64
N ARG A 515 -12.14 -10.83 9.17
CA ARG A 515 -13.35 -10.72 10.02
C ARG A 515 -14.23 -11.96 9.99
N GLY A 516 -14.02 -12.88 9.05
CA GLY A 516 -14.75 -14.14 8.94
C GLY A 516 -13.85 -15.34 9.18
N GLY A 517 -13.98 -16.02 10.32
CA GLY A 517 -13.37 -17.32 10.51
C GLY A 517 -13.92 -18.31 9.49
N GLY A 518 -13.12 -18.68 8.48
CA GLY A 518 -13.49 -19.74 7.55
C GLY A 518 -12.62 -19.84 6.30
N GLY A 519 -11.76 -20.88 6.27
CA GLY A 519 -11.48 -21.69 5.08
C GLY A 519 -10.73 -21.05 3.90
N VAL A 520 -9.41 -21.30 3.85
CA VAL A 520 -8.62 -21.25 2.62
C VAL A 520 -9.14 -22.34 1.67
N SER A 521 -9.82 -21.98 0.57
CA SER A 521 -9.92 -22.83 -0.63
C SER A 521 -10.69 -22.12 -1.74
N SER A 522 -10.00 -21.34 -2.58
CA SER A 522 -10.46 -21.03 -3.95
C SER A 522 -9.35 -20.35 -4.76
N LEU A 523 -8.28 -21.09 -5.04
CA LEU A 523 -7.25 -20.70 -6.04
C LEU A 523 -6.81 -21.89 -6.91
N LEU A 524 -7.75 -22.80 -7.22
CA LEU A 524 -7.54 -23.90 -8.15
C LEU A 524 -8.77 -24.11 -9.03
N SER A 525 -9.05 -23.18 -9.94
CA SER A 525 -9.87 -23.47 -11.13
C SER A 525 -9.78 -22.34 -12.16
N ALA A 526 -8.60 -22.16 -12.76
CA ALA A 526 -8.45 -21.38 -13.98
C ALA A 526 -7.40 -22.02 -14.89
N PHE A 527 -7.57 -23.30 -15.20
CA PHE A 527 -6.99 -23.92 -16.39
C PHE A 527 -8.12 -24.67 -17.10
N PRO A 528 -8.33 -24.45 -18.41
CA PRO A 528 -9.27 -25.26 -19.16
C PRO A 528 -8.77 -26.70 -19.14
N SER A 529 -9.62 -27.61 -18.67
CA SER A 529 -9.40 -29.04 -18.66
C SER A 529 -9.06 -29.54 -20.06
N ILE A 530 -7.78 -29.80 -20.30
CA ILE A 530 -7.29 -30.55 -21.46
C ILE A 530 -7.80 -31.99 -21.29
N PRO A 531 -8.51 -32.57 -22.27
CA PRO A 531 -9.05 -33.92 -22.12
C PRO A 531 -7.91 -34.94 -22.08
N LEU A 532 -7.88 -35.67 -20.97
CA LEU A 532 -6.96 -36.75 -20.63
C LEU A 532 -7.24 -37.99 -21.50
N ILE A 533 -6.95 -37.92 -22.80
CA ILE A 533 -7.02 -39.08 -23.72
C ILE A 533 -5.84 -39.00 -24.70
N LEU A 534 -4.66 -39.46 -24.25
CA LEU A 534 -3.62 -40.20 -25.00
C LEU A 534 -2.33 -40.19 -24.16
N LEU A 535 -2.28 -41.02 -23.12
CA LEU A 535 -1.02 -41.39 -22.45
C LEU A 535 -1.12 -42.84 -21.97
N VAL A 536 -1.44 -43.71 -22.92
CA VAL A 536 -1.16 -45.14 -22.88
C VAL A 536 -0.50 -45.42 -24.22
N LEU A 537 0.70 -46.02 -24.20
CA LEU A 537 1.58 -46.40 -25.34
C LEU A 537 2.83 -45.55 -25.60
N ILE A 538 3.62 -45.18 -24.58
CA ILE A 538 5.10 -45.10 -24.74
C ILE A 538 5.77 -45.48 -23.40
N PHE A 539 5.64 -46.73 -22.96
CA PHE A 539 6.55 -47.34 -21.96
C PHE A 539 6.52 -48.88 -22.06
N VAL A 540 6.58 -49.42 -23.28
CA VAL A 540 6.97 -50.82 -23.54
C VAL A 540 7.67 -50.86 -24.90
N SER A 541 8.98 -50.55 -24.94
CA SER A 541 9.94 -51.15 -25.88
C SER A 541 11.37 -50.71 -25.55
N MET A 542 11.94 -51.27 -24.49
CA MET A 542 13.39 -51.50 -24.36
C MET A 542 13.58 -52.84 -23.64
N CYS A 543 13.16 -53.90 -24.33
CA CYS A 543 13.63 -55.27 -24.17
C CYS A 543 13.33 -56.02 -25.49
N GLN A 544 14.00 -55.62 -26.55
CA GLN A 544 14.73 -56.45 -27.52
C GLN A 544 15.31 -55.55 -28.62
#